data_AF-A0A9N9JC03-F1
#
_entry.id   AF-A0A9N9JC03-F1
#
_cell.length_a   1.000
_cell.length_b   1.000
_cell.length_c   1.000
_cell.angle_alpha   90.00
_cell.angle_beta   90.00
_cell.angle_gamma   90.00
#
_symmetry.space_group_name_H-M   'P 1'
#
loop_
_entity.id
_entity.type
_entity.pdbx_description
1 polymer ?
#
loop_
_entity_poly.entity_id
_entity_poly.type
_entity_poly.pdbx_seq_one_letter_code
_entity_poly.pdbx_strand_id
1 'polypeptide(L)' 'MEDTPKIRQLRSYLNLKARITASDERLFFGTFMCIDKHKNIILAQTEEFRG' A
#
# COMPACT_ATOMS: atom_id res chain seq x y z
N MET A 1 18.63 -9.02 11.41
CA MET A 1 17.35 -9.72 11.68
C MET A 1 16.79 -10.16 10.36
N GLU A 2 16.38 -11.41 10.26
CA GLU A 2 15.67 -11.91 9.07
C GLU A 2 14.24 -11.37 9.06
N ASP A 3 13.69 -11.14 7.86
CA ASP A 3 12.30 -10.73 7.71
C ASP A 3 11.35 -11.82 8.20
N THR A 4 10.32 -11.41 8.95
CA THR A 4 9.19 -12.30 9.21
C THR A 4 8.45 -12.61 7.90
N PRO A 5 7.69 -13.73 7.83
CA PRO A 5 6.88 -14.05 6.66
C PRO A 5 5.94 -12.92 6.23
N LYS A 6 5.39 -12.15 7.19
CA LYS A 6 4.53 -10.99 6.93
C LYS A 6 5.28 -9.84 6.26
N ILE A 7 6.51 -9.56 6.69
CA ILE A 7 7.35 -8.53 6.06
C ILE A 7 7.70 -8.94 4.63
N ARG A 8 8.03 -10.22 4.41
CA ARG A 8 8.31 -10.77 3.06
C ARG A 8 7.09 -10.66 2.15
N GLN A 9 5.91 -11.00 2.66
CA GLN A 9 4.65 -10.84 1.93
C GLN A 9 4.40 -9.38 1.56
N LEU A 10 4.53 -8.45 2.51
CA LEU A 10 4.36 -7.02 2.25
C LEU A 10 5.34 -6.49 1.19
N ARG A 11 6.61 -6.92 1.25
CA ARG A 11 7.63 -6.59 0.24
C ARG A 11 7.27 -7.13 -1.14
N SER A 12 6.64 -8.30 -1.23
CA SER A 12 6.21 -8.87 -2.52
C SER A 12 5.14 -8.04 -3.25
N TYR A 13 4.49 -7.10 -2.56
CA TYR A 13 3.51 -6.20 -3.17
C TYR A 13 4.12 -4.91 -3.74
N LEU A 14 5.39 -4.61 -3.47
CA LEU A 14 6.04 -3.40 -3.97
C LEU A 14 6.05 -3.38 -5.50
N ASN A 15 5.82 -2.19 -6.07
CA ASN A 15 5.71 -1.92 -7.51
C ASN A 15 4.50 -2.58 -8.21
N LEU A 16 3.59 -3.21 -7.47
CA LEU A 16 2.32 -3.70 -8.00
C LEU A 16 1.22 -2.64 -7.88
N LYS A 17 0.21 -2.73 -8.76
CA LYS A 17 -1.04 -1.97 -8.60
C LYS A 17 -1.79 -2.49 -7.37
N ALA A 18 -2.20 -1.58 -6.50
CA ALA A 18 -2.92 -1.85 -5.29
C ALA A 18 -4.21 -1.03 -5.21
N ARG A 19 -5.23 -1.63 -4.60
CA ARG A 19 -6.43 -0.92 -4.13
C ARG A 19 -6.33 -0.77 -2.62
N ILE A 20 -6.28 0.46 -2.13
CA ILE A 20 -6.25 0.77 -0.70
C ILE A 20 -7.59 1.34 -0.30
N THR A 21 -8.21 0.75 0.71
CA THR A 21 -9.41 1.29 1.36
C THR A 21 -8.98 1.99 2.65
N ALA A 22 -9.23 3.29 2.73
CA ALA A 22 -9.02 4.05 3.95
C ALA A 22 -10.22 3.91 4.90
N SER A 23 -10.01 4.18 6.19
CA SER A 23 -11.05 4.11 7.22
C SER A 23 -12.16 5.16 7.05
N ASP A 24 -11.89 6.21 6.27
CA ASP A 24 -12.86 7.24 5.89
C ASP A 24 -13.53 6.94 4.53
N GLU A 25 -13.59 5.65 4.17
CA GLU A 25 -14.30 5.12 3.00
C GLU A 25 -13.72 5.52 1.63
N ARG A 26 -12.62 6.29 1.61
CA ARG A 26 -11.90 6.58 0.37
C ARG A 26 -11.24 5.34 -0.21
N LEU A 27 -11.30 5.22 -1.53
CA LEU A 27 -10.60 4.19 -2.29
C LEU A 27 -9.47 4.82 -3.10
N PHE A 28 -8.27 4.29 -2.94
CA PHE A 28 -7.09 4.69 -3.72
C PHE A 28 -6.66 3.55 -4.62
N PHE A 29 -6.51 3.83 -5.92
CA PHE A 29 -5.96 2.89 -6.89
C PHE A 29 -4.65 3.46 -7.41
N GLY A 30 -3.53 2.79 -7.13
CA GLY A 30 -2.21 3.28 -7.51
C GLY A 30 -1.14 2.20 -7.39
N THR A 31 0.10 2.53 -7.73
CA THR A 31 1.23 1.62 -7.60
C THR A 31 1.81 1.71 -6.19
N PHE A 32 1.92 0.59 -5.48
CA PHE A 32 2.44 0.54 -4.11
C PHE A 32 3.97 0.67 -4.08
N MET A 33 4.49 1.85 -3.74
CA MET A 33 5.92 2.15 -3.86
C MET A 33 6.71 1.86 -2.60
N CYS A 34 6.18 2.20 -1.43
CA CYS A 34 6.83 1.91 -0.16
C CYS A 34 5.85 1.95 1.02
N ILE A 35 6.30 1.37 2.13
CA ILE A 35 5.63 1.41 3.43
C ILE A 35 6.67 1.49 4.56
N ASP A 36 6.35 2.21 5.63
CA ASP A 36 7.18 2.32 6.82
C ASP A 36 6.62 1.54 8.03
N LYS A 37 7.33 1.59 9.17
CA LYS A 37 6.92 0.95 10.42
C LYS A 37 5.63 1.52 11.04
N HIS A 38 5.21 2.71 10.63
CA HIS A 38 3.97 3.37 11.05
C HIS A 38 2.82 3.07 10.10
N LYS A 39 3.05 2.29 9.04
CA LYS A 39 2.10 1.97 7.97
C LYS A 39 1.74 3.18 7.10
N ASN A 40 2.60 4.19 7.05
CA ASN A 40 2.50 5.22 6.03
C ASN A 40 2.84 4.60 4.68
N ILE A 41 2.04 4.88 3.65
CA ILE A 41 2.17 4.30 2.32
C ILE A 41 2.39 5.41 1.30
N ILE A 42 3.31 5.19 0.36
CA ILE A 42 3.41 6.01 -0.86
C ILE A 42 2.80 5.21 -2.02
N LEU A 43 1.84 5.84 -2.70
CA LEU A 43 1.28 5.37 -3.95
C LEU A 43 1.72 6.29 -5.09
N ALA A 44 2.10 5.72 -6.23
CA ALA A 44 2.37 6.46 -7.46
C ALA A 44 1.19 6.35 -8.44
N GLN A 45 1.00 7.36 -9.29
CA GLN A 45 -0.03 7.38 -10.34
C GLN A 45 -1.42 7.01 -9.79
N THR A 46 -1.82 7.70 -8.71
CA THR A 46 -2.96 7.29 -7.89
C THR A 46 -4.23 8.05 -8.24
N GLU A 47 -5.33 7.30 -8.41
CA GLU A 47 -6.68 7.84 -8.50
C GLU A 47 -7.40 7.64 -7.15
N GLU A 48 -8.08 8.69 -6.68
CA GLU A 48 -8.92 8.67 -5.47
C GLU A 48 -10.39 8.64 -5.87
N PHE A 49 -11.15 7.74 -5.26
CA PHE A 49 -12.61 7.66 -5.38
C PHE A 49 -13.25 7.82 -4.00
N ARG A 50 -14.40 8.51 -3.97
CA ARG A 50 -15.23 8.70 -2.78
C ARG A 50 -16.60 8.09 -3.03
N GLY A 51 -17.09 7.35 -2.05
CA GLY A 51 -18.50 6.94 -1.95
C GLY A 51 -19.39 8.09 -1.50
#